data_AF-A0AAW8RCR2-F1
#
_entry.id   AF-A0AAW8RCR2-F1
#
_cell.length_a   1.000
_cell.length_b   1.000
_cell.length_c   1.000
_cell.angle_alpha   90.00
_cell.angle_beta   90.00
_cell.angle_gamma   90.00
#
_symmetry.space_group_name_H-M   'P 1'
#
loop_
_entity.id
_entity.type
_entity.pdbx_description
1 polymer ?
#
loop_
_entity_poly.entity_id
_entity_poly.type
_entity_poly.pdbx_seq_one_letter_code
_entity_poly.pdbx_strand_id
1 'polypeptide(L)'
;MTSDINWGRELLYYPIPDGFDSWYVNKCKDDMRDNVQNGGNPKDKVTEKIFLRLCRLVDIYCKQDIDWKKTALDYWNEVDSNLKGNGD
;
A
#
# COMPACT_ATOMS: atom_id res chain seq x y z
N MET A 1 -5.71 -17.70 -9.84
CA MET A 1 -6.67 -16.68 -9.36
C MET A 1 -5.85 -15.60 -8.68
N THR A 2 -5.40 -14.60 -9.44
CA THR A 2 -4.92 -13.35 -8.85
C THR A 2 -6.15 -12.49 -8.72
N SER A 3 -6.73 -12.44 -7.53
CA SER A 3 -7.74 -11.44 -7.21
C SER A 3 -7.13 -10.07 -7.51
N ASP A 4 -7.85 -9.20 -8.21
CA ASP A 4 -7.42 -7.83 -8.50
C ASP A 4 -7.33 -7.06 -7.17
N ILE A 5 -6.15 -7.12 -6.55
CA ILE A 5 -5.82 -6.62 -5.21
C ILE A 5 -5.29 -5.19 -5.34
N ASN A 6 -5.83 -4.26 -4.54
CA ASN A 6 -5.31 -2.91 -4.48
C ASN A 6 -4.11 -2.91 -3.55
N TRP A 7 -2.92 -3.20 -4.07
CA TRP A 7 -1.71 -3.19 -3.24
C TRP A 7 -1.52 -1.87 -2.50
N GLY A 8 -1.94 -0.75 -3.09
CA GLY A 8 -2.11 0.56 -2.44
C GLY A 8 -2.73 0.48 -1.04
N ARG A 9 -3.94 -0.10 -0.98
CA ARG A 9 -4.73 -0.25 0.25
C ARG A 9 -4.31 -1.45 1.07
N GLU A 10 -3.95 -2.55 0.43
CA GLU A 10 -3.67 -3.84 1.07
C GLU A 10 -2.40 -3.79 1.92
N LEU A 11 -1.40 -3.00 1.51
CA LEU A 11 -0.22 -2.74 2.34
C LEU A 11 -0.54 -2.09 3.69
N LEU A 12 -1.67 -1.36 3.79
CA LEU A 12 -2.12 -0.77 5.06
C LEU A 12 -2.67 -1.81 6.03
N TYR A 13 -3.11 -2.97 5.53
CA TYR A 13 -3.77 -4.02 6.31
C TYR A 13 -2.94 -5.30 6.41
N TYR A 14 -1.85 -5.40 5.63
CA TYR A 14 -0.99 -6.58 5.61
C TYR A 14 -0.51 -6.96 7.02
N PRO A 15 -0.60 -8.23 7.44
CA PRO A 15 -0.13 -8.65 8.76
C PRO A 15 1.37 -8.36 8.93
N ILE A 16 1.75 -7.88 10.12
CA ILE A 16 3.15 -7.66 10.48
C ILE A 16 3.71 -9.02 10.93
N PRO A 17 4.84 -9.48 10.36
CA PRO A 17 5.47 -10.72 10.79
C PRO A 17 5.87 -10.70 12.27
N ASP A 18 5.72 -11.85 12.94
CA ASP A 18 6.13 -12.01 14.34
C ASP A 18 7.64 -11.76 14.51
N GLY A 19 8.01 -11.06 15.60
CA GLY A 19 9.40 -10.71 15.91
C GLY A 19 9.93 -9.45 15.21
N PHE A 20 9.13 -8.79 14.38
CA PHE A 20 9.46 -7.47 13.85
C PHE A 20 9.04 -6.36 14.83
N ASP A 21 9.83 -5.28 14.91
CA ASP A 21 9.43 -4.10 15.68
C ASP A 21 8.20 -3.45 15.02
N SER A 22 7.03 -3.85 15.53
CA SER A 22 5.73 -3.47 14.99
C SER A 22 5.48 -1.96 15.06
N TRP A 23 6.18 -1.23 15.94
CA TRP A 23 6.00 0.21 16.09
C TRP A 23 6.32 0.97 14.80
N TYR A 24 7.46 0.68 14.18
CA TYR A 24 7.88 1.40 12.97
C TYR A 24 6.94 1.16 11.78
N VAL A 25 6.47 -0.07 11.65
CA VAL A 25 5.56 -0.49 10.57
C VAL A 25 4.17 0.10 10.78
N ASN A 26 3.66 0.04 12.02
CA ASN A 26 2.39 0.68 12.38
C ASN A 26 2.44 2.18 12.15
N LYS A 27 3.54 2.84 12.54
CA LYS A 27 3.75 4.26 12.25
C LYS A 27 3.74 4.55 10.75
N CYS A 28 4.40 3.73 9.93
CA CYS A 28 4.34 3.88 8.47
C CYS A 28 2.91 3.72 7.92
N LYS A 29 2.13 2.78 8.45
CA LYS A 29 0.72 2.60 8.06
C LYS A 29 -0.15 3.79 8.48
N ASP A 30 0.04 4.29 9.69
CA ASP A 30 -0.70 5.44 10.23
C ASP A 30 -0.34 6.72 9.47
N ASP A 31 0.95 7.00 9.24
CA ASP A 31 1.40 8.14 8.44
C ASP A 31 0.81 8.07 7.00
N MET A 32 0.71 6.87 6.41
CA MET A 32 0.11 6.68 5.09
C MET A 32 -1.41 6.91 5.11
N ARG A 33 -2.12 6.40 6.13
CA ARG A 33 -3.56 6.62 6.33
C ARG A 33 -3.87 8.08 6.55
N ASP A 34 -3.13 8.75 7.43
CA ASP A 34 -3.30 10.16 7.75
C ASP A 34 -3.06 11.03 6.52
N ASN A 35 -2.02 10.75 5.74
CA ASN A 35 -1.79 11.47 4.49
C ASN A 35 -2.95 11.28 3.50
N VAL A 36 -3.42 10.05 3.29
CA VAL A 36 -4.53 9.79 2.36
C VAL A 36 -5.85 10.38 2.86
N GLN A 37 -6.18 10.25 4.14
CA GLN A 37 -7.43 10.73 4.74
C GLN A 37 -7.52 12.25 4.78
N ASN A 38 -6.38 12.95 4.92
CA ASN A 38 -6.32 14.41 4.90
C ASN A 38 -6.22 14.98 3.47
N GLY A 39 -6.51 14.18 2.43
CA GLY A 39 -6.49 14.62 1.03
C GLY A 39 -5.09 14.72 0.41
N GLY A 40 -4.08 14.18 1.09
CA GLY A 40 -2.72 14.04 0.56
C GLY A 40 -2.66 13.09 -0.63
N ASN A 41 -1.73 13.35 -1.54
CA ASN A 41 -1.63 12.63 -2.79
C ASN A 41 -0.62 11.47 -2.66
N PRO A 42 -0.91 10.27 -3.20
CA PRO A 42 0.09 9.21 -3.33
C PRO A 42 1.37 9.63 -4.09
N LYS A 43 1.32 10.74 -4.84
CA LYS A 43 2.45 11.40 -5.53
C LYS A 43 3.36 12.22 -4.61
N ASP A 44 2.95 12.49 -3.38
CA ASP A 44 3.80 13.24 -2.46
C ASP A 44 5.02 12.40 -2.11
N LYS A 45 6.23 12.99 -2.23
CA LYS A 45 7.50 12.29 -1.98
C LYS A 45 7.58 11.61 -0.60
N VAL A 46 6.80 12.12 0.36
CA VAL A 46 6.69 11.54 1.70
C VAL A 46 5.87 10.24 1.64
N THR A 47 4.68 10.31 1.05
CA THR A 47 3.75 9.19 0.84
C THR A 47 4.38 8.08 0.02
N GLU A 48 5.07 8.43 -1.08
CA GLU A 48 5.79 7.46 -1.92
C GLU A 48 6.89 6.71 -1.14
N LYS A 49 7.65 7.41 -0.30
CA LYS A 49 8.70 6.78 0.53
C LYS A 49 8.11 5.84 1.58
N ILE A 50 6.99 6.22 2.19
CA ILE A 50 6.31 5.38 3.18
C ILE A 50 5.76 4.12 2.50
N PHE A 51 5.15 4.29 1.33
CA PHE A 51 4.65 3.19 0.51
C PHE A 51 5.74 2.18 0.13
N LEU A 52 6.87 2.65 -0.41
CA LEU A 52 7.99 1.78 -0.78
C LEU A 52 8.56 0.99 0.41
N ARG A 53 8.54 1.58 1.62
CA ARG A 53 8.93 0.88 2.85
C ARG A 53 7.96 -0.26 3.19
N LEU A 54 6.66 -0.03 3.05
CA LEU A 54 5.64 -1.06 3.26
C LEU A 54 5.75 -2.18 2.21
N CYS A 55 5.96 -1.84 0.93
CA CYS A 55 6.26 -2.80 -0.13
C CYS A 55 7.43 -3.71 0.23
N ARG A 56 8.54 -3.11 0.68
CA ARG A 56 9.76 -3.86 1.02
C ARG A 56 9.53 -4.86 2.14
N LEU A 57 8.69 -4.51 3.12
CA LEU A 57 8.34 -5.39 4.21
C LEU A 57 7.51 -6.59 3.72
N VAL A 58 6.53 -6.35 2.86
CA VAL A 58 5.64 -7.39 2.37
C VAL A 58 6.35 -8.30 1.35
N ASP A 59 7.24 -7.76 0.53
CA ASP A 59 8.15 -8.51 -0.36
C ASP A 59 9.04 -9.47 0.43
N ILE A 60 9.82 -8.94 1.38
CA ILE A 60 10.83 -9.73 2.11
C ILE A 60 10.19 -10.72 3.08
N TYR A 61 9.24 -10.26 3.89
CA TYR A 61 8.78 -11.03 5.05
C TYR A 61 7.47 -11.76 4.82
N CYS A 62 6.60 -11.22 3.98
CA CYS A 62 5.35 -11.87 3.61
C CYS A 62 5.44 -12.67 2.30
N LYS A 63 6.65 -12.70 1.70
CA LYS A 63 6.98 -13.44 0.48
C LYS A 63 6.02 -13.14 -0.67
N GLN A 64 5.67 -11.87 -0.84
CA GLN A 64 4.83 -11.41 -1.94
C GLN A 64 5.67 -10.90 -3.10
N ASP A 65 5.23 -11.15 -4.32
CA ASP A 65 5.94 -10.68 -5.51
C ASP A 65 5.53 -9.23 -5.83
N ILE A 66 6.27 -8.28 -5.27
CA ILE A 66 6.07 -6.85 -5.52
C ILE A 66 6.78 -6.47 -6.83
N ASP A 67 6.03 -5.97 -7.81
CA ASP A 67 6.57 -5.37 -9.03
C ASP A 67 7.19 -3.99 -8.74
N TRP A 68 8.51 -3.95 -8.58
CA TRP A 68 9.26 -2.72 -8.31
C TRP A 68 9.33 -1.73 -9.49
N LYS A 69 8.76 -2.06 -10.66
CA LYS A 69 8.62 -1.10 -11.77
C LYS A 69 7.42 -0.17 -11.59
N LYS A 70 6.45 -0.54 -10.73
CA LYS A 70 5.27 0.25 -10.44
C LYS A 70 5.54 1.28 -9.36
N THR A 71 4.99 2.48 -9.54
CA THR A 71 5.00 3.55 -8.54
C THR A 71 3.95 3.33 -7.47
N ALA A 72 4.05 4.05 -6.35
CA ALA A 72 3.01 4.05 -5.30
C ALA A 72 1.62 4.40 -5.85
N LEU A 73 1.57 5.31 -6.83
CA LEU A 73 0.34 5.71 -7.49
C LEU A 73 -0.23 4.61 -8.39
N ASP A 74 0.62 3.86 -9.11
CA ASP A 74 0.17 2.75 -9.94
C ASP A 74 -0.55 1.72 -9.07
N TYR A 75 0.06 1.32 -7.96
CA TYR A 75 -0.53 0.40 -6.99
C TYR A 75 -1.79 0.94 -6.29
N TRP A 76 -1.85 2.25 -6.03
CA TRP A 76 -3.04 2.88 -5.47
C TRP A 76 -4.22 2.86 -6.43
N ASN A 77 -3.95 3.02 -7.73
CA ASN A 77 -4.96 3.08 -8.78
C ASN A 77 -5.38 1.70 -9.32
N GLU A 78 -4.68 0.63 -8.95
CA GLU A 78 -4.94 -0.73 -9.47
C GLU A 78 -6.36 -1.25 -9.25
N VAL A 79 -7.13 -0.71 -8.29
CA VAL A 79 -8.52 -1.15 -8.03
C VAL A 79 -9.49 0.03 -7.84
N ASP A 80 -9.28 1.13 -8.57
CA ASP A 80 -10.36 2.13 -8.71
C ASP A 80 -11.16 1.94 -10.03
N SER A 81 -10.60 1.22 -11.01
CA SER A 81 -11.21 1.03 -12.33
C SER A 81 -12.46 0.13 -12.34
N ASN A 82 -12.70 -0.71 -11.32
CA ASN A 82 -13.90 -1.56 -11.23
C ASN A 82 -15.00 -1.01 -10.29
N LEU A 83 -14.76 0.08 -9.56
CA LEU A 83 -15.82 0.76 -8.78
C LEU A 83 -16.66 1.74 -9.63
N LYS A 84 -16.22 2.06 -10.85
CA LYS A 84 -17.00 2.80 -11.86
C LYS A 84 -17.79 1.89 -12.82
N GLY A 85 -18.08 0.65 -12.42
CA GLY A 85 -18.76 -0.35 -13.26
C GLY A 85 -20.14 -0.82 -12.78
N ASN A 86 -20.64 -0.37 -11.62
CA ASN A 86 -22.00 -0.67 -11.17
C ASN A 86 -22.82 0.62 -10.99
N GLY A 87 -22.97 1.35 -12.09
CA GLY A 87 -24.09 2.28 -12.26
C GLY A 87 -25.11 1.61 -13.17
N ASP A 88 -26.10 0.94 -12.56
CA ASP A 88 -27.44 0.83 -13.16
C ASP A 88 -28.03 2.23 -13.34
#